data_AF-H2J7Z3-F1
#
_entry.id   AF-H2J7Z3-F1
#
_cell.length_a   1.000
_cell.length_b   1.000
_cell.length_c   1.000
_cell.angle_alpha   90.00
_cell.angle_beta   90.00
_cell.angle_gamma   90.00
#
_symmetry.space_group_name_H-M   'P 1'
#
loop_
_entity.id
_entity.type
_entity.pdbx_description
1 polymer ?
#
loop_
_entity_poly.entity_id
_entity_poly.type
_entity_poly.pdbx_seq_one_letter_code
_entity_poly.pdbx_strand_id
1 'polypeptide(L)'
;MHQRIFKRMKTYEDVYKFLSSMDNISENALIPVRKVLDEESNEEFILFEENDKINYIKFYHMGSCELCFEKYSSEDISKKELWAENPPTFMDKELKLEIIFEVSSKK
;
A
#
# COMPACT_ATOMS: atom_id res chain seq x y z
N MET A 1 10.32 7.07 -3.45
CA MET A 1 10.16 6.52 -2.09
C MET A 1 9.38 5.24 -2.19
N HIS A 2 9.78 4.21 -1.47
CA HIS A 2 9.01 2.98 -1.34
C HIS A 2 8.79 2.71 0.15
N GLN A 3 7.53 2.62 0.57
CA GLN A 3 7.12 2.26 1.91
C GLN A 3 6.44 0.89 1.89
N ARG A 4 6.86 -0.02 2.76
CA ARG A 4 6.22 -1.33 2.90
C ARG A 4 5.87 -1.59 4.36
N ILE A 5 4.62 -1.97 4.61
CA ILE A 5 4.09 -2.24 5.95
C ILE A 5 3.56 -3.66 5.99
N PHE A 6 4.05 -4.38 7.00
CA PHE A 6 3.53 -5.68 7.41
C PHE A 6 3.06 -5.58 8.84
N LYS A 7 1.75 -5.70 9.06
CA LYS A 7 1.17 -5.59 10.40
C LYS A 7 0.00 -6.54 10.58
N ARG A 8 -0.01 -7.31 11.66
CA ARG A 8 -1.16 -8.13 12.02
C ARG A 8 -2.12 -7.35 12.91
N MET A 9 -3.39 -7.37 12.56
CA MET A 9 -4.46 -6.72 13.32
C MET A 9 -5.48 -7.76 13.81
N LYS A 10 -6.37 -7.36 14.71
CA LYS A 10 -7.43 -8.25 15.21
C LYS A 10 -8.61 -8.34 14.24
N THR A 11 -8.90 -7.26 13.52
CA THR A 11 -10.03 -7.17 12.60
C THR A 11 -9.65 -6.40 11.33
N TYR A 12 -10.40 -6.60 10.25
CA TYR A 12 -10.27 -5.79 9.03
C TYR A 12 -10.64 -4.32 9.24
N GLU A 13 -11.53 -4.02 10.19
CA GLU A 13 -11.84 -2.65 10.57
C GLU A 13 -10.62 -1.94 11.19
N ASP A 14 -9.82 -2.67 12.00
CA ASP A 14 -8.58 -2.13 12.57
C ASP A 14 -7.50 -1.88 11.50
N VAL A 15 -7.47 -2.71 10.45
CA VAL A 15 -6.61 -2.50 9.26
C VAL A 15 -6.98 -1.18 8.58
N TYR A 16 -8.27 -0.95 8.31
CA TYR A 16 -8.74 0.29 7.68
C TYR A 16 -8.43 1.51 8.56
N LYS A 17 -8.78 1.46 9.85
CA LYS A 17 -8.49 2.55 10.81
C LYS A 17 -7.00 2.91 10.87
N PHE A 18 -6.13 1.90 10.89
CA PHE A 18 -4.69 2.13 10.89
C PHE A 18 -4.23 2.86 9.64
N LEU A 19 -4.63 2.39 8.45
CA LEU A 19 -4.25 3.06 7.19
C LEU A 19 -4.83 4.47 7.08
N SER A 20 -6.07 4.68 7.50
CA SER A 20 -6.71 6.01 7.56
C SER A 20 -6.04 6.97 8.54
N SER A 21 -5.35 6.46 9.56
CA SER A 21 -4.62 7.28 10.53
C SER A 21 -3.20 7.67 10.09
N MET A 22 -2.72 7.15 8.97
CA MET A 22 -1.39 7.47 8.46
C MET A 22 -1.39 8.81 7.74
N ASP A 23 -0.58 9.76 8.22
CA ASP A 23 -0.46 11.12 7.66
C ASP A 23 -0.07 11.18 6.18
N ASN A 24 0.46 10.07 5.63
CA ASN A 24 0.93 9.96 4.26
C ASN A 24 0.02 9.08 3.36
N ILE A 25 -1.20 8.75 3.78
CA ILE A 25 -2.17 8.00 2.98
C ILE A 25 -3.43 8.86 2.78
N SER A 26 -3.73 9.24 1.54
CA SER A 26 -4.95 9.98 1.22
C SER A 26 -6.18 9.08 1.10
N GLU A 27 -7.37 9.65 1.10
CA GLU A 27 -8.61 8.87 0.97
C GLU A 27 -8.66 8.04 -0.31
N ASN A 28 -8.08 8.53 -1.41
CA ASN A 28 -7.99 7.80 -2.68
C ASN A 28 -7.17 6.51 -2.53
N ALA A 29 -6.12 6.54 -1.72
CA ALA A 29 -5.30 5.38 -1.43
C ALA A 29 -6.05 4.28 -0.64
N LEU A 30 -7.16 4.63 0.01
CA LEU A 30 -7.98 3.70 0.79
C LEU A 30 -9.02 2.95 -0.06
N ILE A 31 -9.25 3.35 -1.32
CA ILE A 31 -10.16 2.68 -2.24
C ILE A 31 -9.78 1.20 -2.46
N PRO A 32 -8.53 0.84 -2.83
CA PRO A 32 -8.14 -0.57 -3.00
C PRO A 32 -8.23 -1.35 -1.69
N VAL A 33 -8.01 -0.70 -0.54
CA VAL A 33 -8.14 -1.33 0.78
C VAL A 33 -9.57 -1.84 0.98
N ARG A 34 -10.58 -1.01 0.72
CA ARG A 34 -11.99 -1.41 0.89
C ARG A 34 -12.34 -2.63 0.04
N LYS A 35 -11.98 -2.62 -1.25
CA LYS A 35 -12.24 -3.74 -2.16
C LYS A 35 -11.66 -5.07 -1.67
N VAL A 36 -10.44 -5.07 -1.15
CA VAL A 36 -9.81 -6.29 -0.61
C VAL A 36 -10.42 -6.69 0.74
N LEU A 37 -10.79 -5.72 1.59
CA LEU A 37 -11.44 -5.99 2.87
C LEU A 37 -12.88 -6.51 2.71
N ASP A 38 -13.58 -6.08 1.67
CA ASP A 38 -14.93 -6.52 1.30
C ASP A 38 -14.94 -7.88 0.54
N GLU A 39 -13.78 -8.55 0.48
CA GLU A 39 -13.55 -9.85 -0.18
C GLU A 39 -13.85 -9.87 -1.69
N GLU A 40 -13.87 -8.71 -2.35
CA GLU A 40 -14.07 -8.63 -3.81
C GLU A 40 -12.81 -9.09 -4.58
N SER A 41 -11.63 -9.06 -3.95
CA SER A 41 -10.36 -9.51 -4.51
C SER A 41 -9.33 -9.86 -3.41
N ASN A 42 -8.37 -10.73 -3.73
CA ASN A 42 -7.23 -11.04 -2.85
C ASN A 42 -6.14 -9.95 -2.87
N GLU A 43 -6.09 -9.17 -3.94
CA GLU A 43 -5.17 -8.03 -4.09
C GLU A 43 -5.80 -6.93 -4.94
N GLU A 44 -5.50 -5.68 -4.60
CA GLU A 44 -5.90 -4.52 -5.39
C GLU A 44 -4.78 -3.48 -5.39
N PHE A 45 -4.80 -2.66 -6.44
CA PHE A 45 -3.87 -1.55 -6.56
C PHE A 45 -4.57 -0.30 -7.08
N ILE A 46 -3.91 0.84 -6.85
CA ILE A 46 -4.32 2.10 -7.43
C ILE A 46 -3.07 2.89 -7.84
N LEU A 47 -3.18 3.55 -8.99
CA LEU A 47 -2.19 4.48 -9.51
C LEU A 47 -2.85 5.85 -9.67
N PHE A 48 -2.33 6.87 -9.01
CA PHE A 48 -2.90 8.21 -9.05
C PHE A 48 -1.84 9.30 -8.86
N GLU A 49 -2.18 10.52 -9.26
CA GLU A 49 -1.36 11.71 -9.05
C GLU A 49 -1.86 12.47 -7.82
N GLU A 50 -0.94 12.90 -6.96
CA GLU A 50 -1.25 13.71 -5.80
C GLU A 50 -0.02 14.49 -5.35
N ASN A 51 -0.19 15.79 -5.08
CA ASN A 51 0.89 16.68 -4.61
C ASN A 51 2.15 16.61 -5.49
N ASP A 52 1.99 16.72 -6.82
CA ASP A 52 3.05 16.62 -7.82
C ASP A 52 3.83 15.29 -7.81
N LYS A 53 3.22 14.23 -7.25
CA LYS A 53 3.80 12.89 -7.18
C LYS A 53 2.88 11.86 -7.80
N ILE A 54 3.48 10.90 -8.48
CA ILE A 54 2.82 9.65 -8.88
C ILE A 54 2.88 8.71 -7.70
N ASN A 55 1.73 8.19 -7.30
CA ASN A 55 1.59 7.22 -6.23
C ASN A 55 1.05 5.91 -6.81
N TYR A 56 1.80 4.83 -6.62
CA TYR A 56 1.34 3.47 -6.86
C TYR A 56 1.19 2.79 -5.49
N ILE A 57 -0.02 2.32 -5.19
CA ILE A 57 -0.32 1.66 -3.93
C ILE A 57 -0.88 0.29 -4.22
N LYS A 58 -0.31 -0.71 -3.57
CA LYS A 58 -0.76 -2.10 -3.63
C LYS A 58 -1.15 -2.56 -2.23
N PHE A 59 -2.32 -3.19 -2.14
CA PHE A 59 -2.81 -3.83 -0.94
C PHE A 59 -3.16 -5.29 -1.28
N TYR A 60 -2.77 -6.22 -0.42
CA TYR A 60 -3.03 -7.64 -0.63
C TYR A 60 -3.16 -8.39 0.69
N HIS A 61 -3.90 -9.50 0.65
CA HIS A 61 -4.08 -10.39 1.78
C HIS A 61 -2.89 -11.36 1.93
N MET A 62 -2.43 -11.60 3.16
CA MET A 62 -1.40 -12.63 3.46
C MET A 62 -1.86 -13.71 4.43
N GLY A 63 -3.17 -13.84 4.69
CA GLY A 63 -3.71 -14.76 5.68
C GLY A 63 -4.57 -14.04 6.74
N SER A 64 -4.88 -14.71 7.85
CA SER A 64 -5.89 -14.23 8.81
C SER A 64 -5.52 -12.89 9.48
N CYS A 65 -6.15 -11.80 9.00
CA CYS A 65 -6.02 -10.42 9.47
C CYS A 65 -4.59 -9.84 9.39
N GLU A 66 -3.87 -10.14 8.31
CA GLU A 66 -2.54 -9.60 8.04
C GLU A 66 -2.62 -8.48 7.00
N LEU A 67 -2.22 -7.26 7.38
CA LEU A 67 -2.06 -6.12 6.49
C LEU A 67 -0.73 -6.25 5.77
N CYS A 68 -0.80 -6.31 4.44
CA CYS A 68 0.34 -6.10 3.55
C CYS A 68 0.05 -4.91 2.65
N PHE A 69 0.80 -3.84 2.88
CA PHE A 69 0.64 -2.58 2.18
C PHE A 69 1.98 -2.16 1.59
N GLU A 70 1.96 -1.79 0.31
CA GLU A 70 3.11 -1.24 -0.41
C GLU A 70 2.72 0.07 -1.06
N LYS A 71 3.47 1.13 -0.78
CA LYS A 71 3.33 2.44 -1.41
C LYS A 71 4.62 2.82 -2.09
N TYR A 72 4.51 3.20 -3.35
CA TYR A 72 5.58 3.71 -4.19
C TYR A 72 5.22 5.12 -4.61
N SER A 73 6.14 6.06 -4.42
CA SER A 73 5.95 7.46 -4.78
C SER A 73 7.13 8.00 -5.57
N SER A 74 6.86 8.71 -6.65
CA SER A 74 7.86 9.36 -7.51
C SER A 74 7.44 10.80 -7.84
N GLU A 75 8.40 11.73 -7.83
CA GLU A 75 8.22 13.09 -8.35
C GLU A 75 8.39 13.13 -9.89
N ASP A 76 8.92 12.06 -10.47
CA ASP A 76 8.99 11.89 -11.91
C ASP A 76 7.63 11.41 -12.45
N ILE A 77 6.91 12.33 -13.09
CA ILE A 77 5.58 12.13 -13.67
C ILE A 77 5.60 11.10 -14.80
N SER A 78 6.74 10.94 -15.50
CA SER A 78 6.87 9.94 -16.57
C SER A 78 6.68 8.50 -16.06
N LYS A 79 6.88 8.28 -14.75
CA LYS A 79 6.62 6.98 -14.13
C LYS A 79 5.15 6.58 -14.14
N LYS A 80 4.19 7.47 -14.42
CA LYS A 80 2.77 7.13 -14.49
C LYS A 80 2.48 6.11 -15.60
N GLU A 81 2.91 6.41 -16.82
CA GLU A 81 2.70 5.50 -17.97
C GLU A 81 3.49 4.21 -17.77
N LEU A 82 4.75 4.34 -17.32
CA LEU A 82 5.60 3.20 -17.02
C LEU A 82 4.98 2.26 -15.98
N TRP A 83 4.46 2.78 -14.87
CA TRP A 83 3.89 1.97 -13.79
C TRP A 83 2.49 1.45 -14.09
N ALA A 84 1.77 2.06 -15.04
CA ALA A 84 0.51 1.52 -15.54
C ALA A 84 0.73 0.22 -16.33
N GLU A 85 1.81 0.13 -17.12
CA GLU A 85 2.18 -1.06 -17.90
C GLU A 85 3.05 -2.04 -17.11
N ASN A 86 4.01 -1.51 -16.34
CA ASN A 86 5.02 -2.23 -15.60
C ASN A 86 5.03 -1.74 -14.14
N PRO A 87 4.13 -2.27 -13.29
CA PRO A 87 4.04 -1.89 -11.90
C PRO A 87 5.38 -1.98 -11.16
N PRO A 88 5.69 -1.02 -10.28
CA PRO A 88 6.89 -1.07 -9.47
C PRO A 88 6.83 -2.26 -8.52
N THR A 89 8.00 -2.81 -8.20
CA THR A 89 8.12 -3.94 -7.26
C THR A 89 9.15 -3.65 -6.19
N PHE A 90 9.13 -4.42 -5.11
CA PHE A 90 10.08 -4.24 -4.01
C PHE A 90 11.54 -4.48 -4.43
N MET A 91 11.77 -5.11 -5.59
CA MET A 91 13.09 -5.33 -6.18
C MET A 91 13.58 -4.16 -7.03
N ASP A 92 12.77 -3.11 -7.19
CA ASP A 92 13.16 -1.91 -7.94
C ASP A 92 14.32 -1.19 -7.23
N LYS A 93 15.47 -1.20 -7.90
CA LYS A 93 16.74 -0.69 -7.39
C LYS A 93 16.80 0.85 -7.40
N GLU A 94 15.92 1.51 -8.14
CA GLU A 94 15.88 2.98 -8.20
C GLU A 94 15.18 3.59 -6.98
N LEU A 95 14.45 2.78 -6.21
CA LEU A 95 13.62 3.26 -5.12
C LEU A 95 14.35 3.14 -3.78
N LYS A 96 14.45 4.28 -3.07
CA LYS A 96 14.83 4.27 -1.66
C LYS A 96 13.74 3.58 -0.84
N LEU A 97 14.11 2.45 -0.26
CA LEU A 97 13.24 1.56 0.51
C LEU A 97 13.18 1.99 1.98
N GLU A 98 11.96 2.19 2.47
CA GLU A 98 11.61 2.39 3.87
C GLU A 98 10.71 1.22 4.29
N ILE A 99 11.26 0.26 5.03
CA ILE A 99 10.49 -0.89 5.51
C ILE A 99 10.06 -0.66 6.95
N ILE A 100 8.76 -0.74 7.20
CA ILE A 100 8.20 -0.70 8.55
C ILE A 100 7.69 -2.11 8.88
N PHE A 101 8.36 -2.78 9.80
CA PHE A 101 7.94 -4.08 10.32
C PHE A 101 7.24 -3.90 11.67
N GLU A 102 6.03 -4.43 11.84
CA GLU A 102 5.55 -4.72 13.19
C GLU A 102 4.79 -6.05 13.26
N VAL A 103 5.52 -7.09 13.67
CA VAL A 103 4.99 -8.44 13.93
C VAL A 103 5.37 -8.86 15.35
N SER A 104 4.50 -8.60 16.32
CA SER A 104 3.84 -9.62 17.15
C SER A 104 3.33 -9.06 18.48
N SER A 105 2.26 -9.68 18.97
CA SER A 105 2.29 -10.14 20.35
C SER A 105 1.81 -11.59 20.37
N LYS A 106 2.70 -12.50 20.76
CA LYS A 106 2.27 -13.71 21.47
C LYS A 106 1.81 -13.25 22.85
N LYS A 107 0.52 -13.40 23.15
CA LYS A 107 0.00 -13.71 24.49
C LYS A 107 -1.38 -14.32 24.36
#